data_AF-A0A8T3C0I0-F1
#
_entry.id   AF-A0A8T3C0I0-F1
#
_cell.length_a   1.000
_cell.length_b   1.000
_cell.length_c   1.000
_cell.angle_alpha   90.00
_cell.angle_beta   90.00
_cell.angle_gamma   90.00
#
_symmetry.space_group_name_H-M   'P 1'
#
loop_
_entity.id
_entity.type
_entity.pdbx_description
1 polymer ?
#
loop_
_entity_poly.entity_id
_entity_poly.type
_entity_poly.pdbx_seq_one_letter_code
_entity_poly.pdbx_strand_id
1 'polypeptide(L)'
;MGGDFYEKFFALMHDGSLADYRERFEHLANRVEGFSETALEENFMKGLKLKIRAAMKVMRPRDLGEAMELTQLVENQRNQVRGTRSKNSGGTYRMTITLLAPKGLAAEDFMRPPGIS
;
A
#
# COMPACT_ATOMS: atom_id res chain seq x y z
N MET A 1 -30.88 -7.67 28.95
CA MET A 1 -30.42 -6.53 28.13
C MET A 1 -29.20 -6.99 27.34
N GLY A 2 -29.40 -7.73 26.25
CA GLY A 2 -28.31 -8.24 25.39
C GLY A 2 -28.50 -7.89 23.92
N GLY A 3 -29.48 -7.04 23.59
CA GLY A 3 -29.83 -6.74 22.20
C GLY A 3 -28.85 -5.80 21.49
N ASP A 4 -28.10 -4.97 22.23
CA ASP A 4 -27.25 -3.93 21.61
C ASP A 4 -25.84 -4.41 21.27
N PHE A 5 -25.23 -5.28 22.09
CA PHE A 5 -23.86 -5.75 21.85
C PHE A 5 -23.77 -6.68 20.64
N TYR A 6 -24.75 -7.56 20.43
CA TYR A 6 -24.77 -8.44 19.26
C TYR A 6 -24.96 -7.61 17.98
N GLU A 7 -25.87 -6.64 17.98
CA GLU A 7 -26.07 -5.74 16.84
C GLU A 7 -24.79 -4.94 16.53
N LYS A 8 -24.18 -4.32 17.56
CA LYS A 8 -22.91 -3.59 17.42
C LYS A 8 -21.78 -4.50 16.94
N PHE A 9 -21.71 -5.75 17.40
CA PHE A 9 -20.68 -6.71 16.99
C PHE A 9 -20.78 -7.06 15.51
N PHE A 10 -22.00 -7.35 15.01
CA PHE A 10 -22.19 -7.70 13.60
C PHE A 10 -22.14 -6.51 12.64
N ALA A 11 -22.36 -5.30 13.15
CA ALA A 11 -22.27 -4.05 12.42
C ALA A 11 -20.88 -3.39 12.51
N LEU A 12 -19.93 -3.95 13.27
CA LEU A 12 -18.62 -3.35 13.45
C LEU A 12 -17.83 -3.34 12.13
N MET A 13 -17.32 -2.18 11.76
CA MET A 13 -16.54 -1.97 10.53
C MET A 13 -15.22 -1.28 10.82
N HIS A 14 -14.19 -1.63 10.07
CA HIS A 14 -12.90 -0.95 10.06
C HIS A 14 -13.01 0.34 9.24
N ASP A 15 -13.30 1.46 9.91
CA ASP A 15 -13.43 2.81 9.35
C ASP A 15 -12.19 3.70 9.58
N GLY A 16 -11.49 3.52 10.71
CA GLY A 16 -10.33 4.30 11.14
C GLY A 16 -8.99 3.56 11.03
N SER A 17 -8.20 3.56 12.10
CA SER A 17 -6.99 2.72 12.20
C SER A 17 -7.37 1.27 12.52
N LEU A 18 -6.50 0.31 12.20
CA LEU A 18 -6.74 -1.07 12.61
C LEU A 18 -6.69 -1.23 14.14
N ALA A 19 -5.87 -0.44 14.83
CA ALA A 19 -5.79 -0.47 16.29
C ALA A 19 -7.16 -0.18 16.93
N ASP A 20 -7.82 0.91 16.52
CA ASP A 20 -9.16 1.28 17.03
C ASP A 20 -10.22 0.23 16.67
N TYR A 21 -10.08 -0.41 15.51
CA TYR A 21 -10.97 -1.48 15.10
C TYR A 21 -10.79 -2.74 15.96
N ARG A 22 -9.55 -3.17 16.21
CA ARG A 22 -9.24 -4.34 17.04
C ARG A 22 -9.71 -4.16 18.46
N GLU A 23 -9.45 -3.00 19.07
CA GLU A 23 -9.89 -2.69 20.43
C GLU A 23 -11.43 -2.78 20.54
N ARG A 24 -12.17 -2.16 19.62
CA ARG A 24 -13.63 -2.23 19.59
C ARG A 24 -14.13 -3.66 19.35
N PHE A 25 -13.45 -4.42 18.50
CA PHE A 25 -13.79 -5.81 18.22
C PHE A 25 -13.63 -6.67 19.48
N GLU A 26 -12.47 -6.62 20.14
CA GLU A 26 -12.20 -7.39 21.37
C GLU A 26 -13.16 -7.01 22.49
N HIS A 27 -13.47 -5.72 22.63
CA HIS A 27 -14.43 -5.23 23.60
C HIS A 27 -15.85 -5.79 23.40
N LEU A 28 -16.30 -5.91 22.14
CA LEU A 28 -17.60 -6.48 21.82
C LEU A 28 -17.57 -8.02 21.89
N ALA A 29 -16.51 -8.65 21.40
CA ALA A 29 -16.30 -10.10 21.43
C ALA A 29 -16.36 -10.66 22.86
N ASN A 30 -15.76 -9.96 23.82
CA ASN A 30 -15.77 -10.35 25.24
C ASN A 30 -17.16 -10.24 25.90
N ARG A 31 -18.12 -9.58 25.26
CA ARG A 31 -19.49 -9.37 25.80
C ARG A 31 -20.55 -10.21 25.11
N VAL A 32 -20.25 -10.72 23.92
CA VAL A 32 -21.16 -11.60 23.20
C VAL A 32 -20.85 -13.05 23.56
N GLU A 33 -21.80 -13.73 24.15
CA GLU A 33 -21.63 -15.13 24.58
C GLU A 33 -22.02 -16.10 23.46
N GLY A 34 -21.42 -17.29 23.46
CA GLY A 34 -21.83 -18.42 22.62
C GLY A 34 -21.23 -18.46 21.21
N PHE A 35 -20.26 -17.60 20.89
CA PHE A 35 -19.56 -17.64 19.61
C PHE A 35 -18.36 -18.57 19.63
N SER A 36 -18.22 -19.38 18.59
CA SER A 36 -16.98 -20.12 18.32
C SER A 36 -15.89 -19.17 17.83
N GLU A 37 -14.62 -19.58 17.99
CA GLU A 37 -13.49 -18.83 17.47
C GLU A 37 -13.60 -18.58 15.95
N THR A 38 -14.08 -19.56 15.19
CA THR A 38 -14.35 -19.43 13.75
C THR A 38 -15.39 -18.34 13.46
N ALA A 39 -16.47 -18.25 14.25
CA ALA A 39 -17.48 -17.21 14.06
C ALA A 39 -16.94 -15.81 14.39
N LEU A 40 -16.07 -15.70 15.40
CA LEU A 40 -15.36 -14.47 15.72
C LEU A 40 -14.42 -14.07 14.58
N GLU A 41 -13.65 -15.02 14.05
CA GLU A 41 -12.76 -14.82 12.90
C GLU A 41 -13.53 -14.34 11.65
N GLU A 42 -14.62 -15.01 11.30
CA GLU A 42 -15.45 -14.64 10.16
C GLU A 42 -16.02 -13.23 10.32
N ASN A 43 -16.52 -12.89 11.51
CA ASN A 43 -17.03 -11.55 11.78
C ASN A 43 -15.91 -10.49 11.74
N PHE A 44 -14.74 -10.82 12.31
CA PHE A 44 -13.56 -9.96 12.23
C PHE A 44 -13.19 -9.65 10.78
N MET A 45 -13.10 -10.69 9.92
CA MET A 45 -12.81 -10.53 8.50
C MET A 45 -13.90 -9.76 7.75
N LYS A 46 -15.18 -9.98 8.11
CA LYS A 46 -16.34 -9.28 7.55
C LYS A 46 -16.33 -7.78 7.88
N GLY A 47 -15.75 -7.35 8.99
CA GLY A 47 -15.63 -5.92 9.31
C GLY A 47 -14.44 -5.22 8.64
N LEU A 48 -13.45 -5.96 8.10
CA LEU A 48 -12.24 -5.35 7.49
C LEU A 48 -12.53 -4.53 6.23
N LYS A 49 -11.77 -3.45 6.02
CA LYS A 49 -11.76 -2.70 4.75
C LYS A 49 -11.55 -3.64 3.56
N LEU A 50 -12.28 -3.40 2.47
CA LEU A 50 -12.25 -4.28 1.28
C LEU A 50 -10.83 -4.59 0.77
N LYS A 51 -9.96 -3.57 0.73
CA LYS A 51 -8.56 -3.73 0.30
C LYS A 51 -7.76 -4.67 1.21
N ILE A 52 -8.01 -4.61 2.52
CA ILE A 52 -7.35 -5.49 3.51
C ILE A 52 -7.93 -6.89 3.44
N ARG A 53 -9.26 -7.00 3.40
CA ARG A 53 -9.96 -8.29 3.26
C ARG A 53 -9.52 -9.09 2.04
N ALA A 54 -9.27 -8.42 0.91
CA ALA A 54 -8.76 -9.08 -0.30
C ALA A 54 -7.39 -9.74 -0.08
N ALA A 55 -6.49 -9.12 0.68
CA ALA A 55 -5.21 -9.73 1.04
C ALA A 55 -5.41 -10.92 1.99
N MET A 56 -6.27 -10.77 3.00
CA MET A 56 -6.58 -11.85 3.95
C MET A 56 -7.14 -13.11 3.25
N LYS A 57 -7.96 -12.96 2.20
CA LYS A 57 -8.45 -14.09 1.38
C LYS A 57 -7.34 -14.87 0.68
N VAL A 58 -6.24 -14.20 0.32
CA VAL A 58 -5.07 -14.84 -0.31
C VAL A 58 -4.23 -15.53 0.76
N MET A 59 -4.04 -14.86 1.90
CA MET A 59 -3.17 -15.36 2.97
C MET A 59 -3.79 -16.52 3.75
N ARG A 60 -5.12 -16.57 3.87
CA ARG A 60 -5.89 -17.62 4.55
C ARG A 60 -5.37 -17.88 5.97
N PRO A 61 -5.61 -16.95 6.92
CA PRO A 61 -5.27 -17.19 8.33
C PRO A 61 -5.94 -18.47 8.83
N ARG A 62 -5.30 -19.14 9.79
CA ARG A 62 -5.76 -20.40 10.40
C ARG A 62 -6.74 -20.17 11.55
N ASP A 63 -6.59 -19.05 12.23
CA ASP A 63 -7.37 -18.69 13.41
C ASP A 63 -7.49 -17.15 13.55
N LEU A 64 -8.27 -16.72 14.55
CA LEU A 64 -8.52 -15.30 14.81
C LEU A 64 -7.23 -14.54 15.16
N GLY A 65 -6.32 -15.15 15.92
CA GLY A 65 -5.05 -14.53 16.31
C GLY A 65 -4.18 -14.22 15.09
N GLU A 66 -3.97 -15.23 14.24
CA GLU A 66 -3.24 -15.07 12.98
C GLU A 66 -3.95 -14.06 12.06
N ALA A 67 -5.29 -14.09 12.00
CA ALA A 67 -6.04 -13.11 11.23
C ALA A 67 -5.75 -11.67 11.68
N MET A 68 -5.70 -11.43 12.99
CA MET A 68 -5.39 -10.12 13.55
C MET A 68 -3.96 -9.67 13.26
N GLU A 69 -2.96 -10.56 13.43
CA GLU A 69 -1.55 -10.25 13.17
C GLU A 69 -1.30 -9.93 11.69
N LEU A 70 -1.79 -10.78 10.78
CA LEU A 70 -1.62 -10.58 9.34
C LEU A 70 -2.34 -9.31 8.87
N THR A 71 -3.50 -8.99 9.43
CA THR A 71 -4.21 -7.74 9.13
C THR A 71 -3.37 -6.52 9.50
N GLN A 72 -2.68 -6.54 10.64
CA GLN A 72 -1.78 -5.47 11.06
C GLN A 72 -0.57 -5.33 10.13
N LEU A 73 0.04 -6.46 9.74
CA LEU A 73 1.14 -6.47 8.79
C LEU A 73 0.74 -5.83 7.46
N VAL A 74 -0.43 -6.22 6.94
CA VAL A 74 -0.96 -5.72 5.67
C VAL A 74 -1.27 -4.21 5.73
N GLU A 75 -1.78 -3.70 6.85
CA GLU A 75 -1.99 -2.27 7.01
C GLU A 75 -0.67 -1.49 7.06
N ASN A 76 0.30 -1.98 7.84
CA ASN A 76 1.63 -1.37 7.98
C ASN A 76 2.34 -1.28 6.62
N GLN A 77 2.36 -2.37 5.85
CA GLN A 77 2.95 -2.40 4.51
C GLN A 77 2.33 -1.34 3.59
N ARG A 78 1.01 -1.16 3.65
CA ARG A 78 0.32 -0.17 2.82
C ARG A 78 0.61 1.27 3.26
N ASN A 79 0.70 1.51 4.56
CA ASN A 79 1.07 2.83 5.06
C ASN A 79 2.51 3.21 4.67
N GLN A 80 3.44 2.25 4.66
CA GLN A 80 4.80 2.44 4.16
C GLN A 80 4.82 2.80 2.66
N VAL A 81 4.10 2.07 1.81
CA VAL A 81 4.02 2.34 0.36
C VAL A 81 3.44 3.73 0.07
N ARG A 82 2.49 4.22 0.87
CA ARG A 82 1.94 5.58 0.74
C ARG A 82 2.97 6.65 1.14
N GLY A 83 3.75 6.39 2.19
CA GLY A 83 4.81 7.29 2.65
C GLY A 83 5.96 7.44 1.66
N THR A 84 6.33 6.36 0.94
CA THR A 84 7.39 6.41 -0.08
C THR A 84 6.94 7.12 -1.35
N ARG A 85 5.69 6.91 -1.79
CA ARG A 85 5.14 7.58 -2.97
C ARG A 85 5.02 9.09 -2.80
N SER A 86 4.82 9.57 -1.57
CA SER A 86 4.79 11.00 -1.24
C SER A 86 6.16 11.68 -1.25
N LYS A 87 7.27 10.92 -1.17
CA LYS A 87 8.64 11.49 -1.20
C LYS A 87 9.24 11.53 -2.60
N ASN A 88 8.63 10.87 -3.58
CA ASN A 88 9.18 10.74 -4.94
C ASN A 88 8.63 11.77 -5.95
N SER A 89 7.89 12.79 -5.50
CA SER A 89 7.35 13.86 -6.37
C SER A 89 8.37 14.96 -6.74
N GLY A 90 9.66 14.79 -6.44
CA GLY A 90 10.71 15.80 -6.65
C GLY A 90 11.85 15.41 -7.59
N GLY A 91 11.74 14.34 -8.37
CA GLY A 91 12.79 13.92 -9.30
C GLY A 91 12.43 14.22 -10.75
N THR A 92 12.74 15.41 -11.25
CA THR A 92 12.71 15.68 -12.69
C THR A 92 13.80 14.87 -13.37
N TYR A 93 13.43 13.75 -13.99
CA TYR A 93 14.29 13.05 -14.95
C TYR A 93 14.39 13.93 -16.21
N ARG A 94 15.37 14.84 -16.25
CA ARG A 94 15.80 15.49 -17.50
C ARG A 94 16.55 14.45 -18.33
N MET A 95 15.83 13.71 -19.16
CA MET A 95 16.45 12.93 -20.23
C MET A 95 16.97 13.91 -21.30
N THR A 96 18.24 14.27 -21.23
CA THR A 96 18.93 14.90 -22.36
C THR A 96 19.27 13.80 -23.37
N ILE A 97 18.45 13.66 -24.41
CA ILE A 97 18.86 12.99 -25.64
C ILE A 97 19.97 13.86 -26.26
N THR A 98 21.22 13.48 -26.05
CA THR A 98 22.34 13.99 -26.83
C THR A 98 22.28 13.31 -28.19
N LEU A 99 21.63 13.96 -29.16
CA LEU A 99 21.73 13.59 -30.57
C LEU A 99 23.20 13.72 -30.99
N LEU A 100 23.85 12.57 -31.17
CA LEU A 100 25.20 12.47 -31.70
C LEU A 100 25.16 12.91 -33.17
N ALA A 101 25.56 14.15 -33.45
CA ALA A 101 25.75 14.62 -34.82
C ALA A 101 26.87 13.80 -35.49
N PRO A 102 26.68 13.31 -36.73
CA PRO A 102 27.76 12.65 -37.45
C PRO A 102 28.82 13.70 -37.78
N LYS A 103 30.06 13.45 -37.38
CA LYS A 103 31.21 14.28 -37.75
C LYS A 103 31.40 14.20 -39.26
N GLY A 104 31.08 15.28 -39.95
CA GLY A 104 31.43 15.51 -41.34
C GLY A 104 32.95 15.49 -41.52
N LEU A 105 33.41 14.72 -42.50
CA LEU A 105 34.82 14.57 -42.84
C LEU A 105 35.34 15.85 -43.51
N ALA A 106 36.65 16.06 -43.35
CA ALA A 106 37.39 17.30 -43.48
C ALA A 106 37.48 17.91 -44.90
N ALA A 107 37.47 19.25 -44.90
CA ALA A 107 38.42 20.16 -45.53
C ALA A 107 38.73 20.00 -47.03
N GLU A 108 38.02 20.77 -47.83
CA GLU A 108 38.52 21.32 -49.09
C GLU A 108 38.63 22.83 -48.91
N ASP A 109 39.85 23.36 -48.80
CA ASP A 109 40.10 24.78 -49.06
C ASP A 109 41.49 24.98 -49.66
N PHE A 110 41.58 24.55 -50.92
CA PHE A 110 42.65 24.85 -51.84
C PHE A 110 42.46 26.28 -52.38
N MET A 111 42.99 27.31 -51.69
CA MET A 111 43.46 28.54 -52.33
C MET A 111 44.22 29.44 -51.33
N ARG A 112 45.55 29.52 -51.45
CA ARG A 112 46.33 30.66 -50.94
C ARG A 112 47.18 31.23 -52.07
N PRO A 113 46.97 32.49 -52.48
CA PRO A 113 47.97 33.28 -53.21
C PRO A 113 48.44 34.47 -52.33
N PRO A 114 49.42 35.30 -52.77
CA PRO A 114 50.85 35.11 -52.51
C PRO A 114 51.53 36.32 -51.81
N GLY A 115 52.83 36.17 -51.47
CA GLY A 115 53.75 37.26 -51.09
C GLY A 115 54.08 37.32 -49.59
N ILE A 116 55.23 37.77 -49.10
CA ILE A 116 56.37 38.51 -49.70
C ILE A 116 57.55 38.32 -48.71
N SER A 117 58.75 37.94 -49.18
CA SER A 117 60.05 38.61 -48.92
C SER A 117 61.20 37.83 -49.56
#